data_AF-A0A3Q7HG92-F1
#
_entry.id   AF-A0A3Q7HG92-F1
#
_cell.length_a   1.000
_cell.length_b   1.000
_cell.length_c   1.000
_cell.angle_alpha   90.00
_cell.angle_beta   90.00
_cell.angle_gamma   90.00
#
_symmetry.space_group_name_H-M   'P 1'
#
loop_
_entity.id
_entity.type
_entity.pdbx_description
1 polymer ?
#
loop_
_entity_poly.entity_id
_entity_poly.type
_entity_poly.pdbx_seq_one_letter_code
_entity_poly.pdbx_strand_id
1 'polypeptide(L)'
;LKSSLCIYNTFKDDEKLEKGKFISPELESSIEESRIALIILSKNYANSTWCLDELTKIMECKNVKGQIVVPVFYDVDPSTVRKQKTMFGEAFSKHEARFQEDKVQKWRAALVEAANISGWDLPNTSNGHEARVIEKIAEDIMARLGSQRHASNARNLVGMESHMHQVYKMLGIGSGGVRFLEILGMSGVGKTTLARVIYDNLRSRFQGACFLHEVRDRSAKQGLEHLQEILLSEILVVKKLRINDSFEGANMQKQRLQYKKVLLVLDDVDHIDQLDALAGKREWFGDGSRIIITTKDKHLLVKYETEKIYRMKTLDKYESLRLFKQHAFKKNYPTKEFEDLISSSDRAYWWTPPSPESPWQFLVWERLGEWISQVERLKQIPENEILKKLELSFTVLHNTEQKIFLDIACFFSGKRKDSVTRILESFHFSPVIGIKVLMDKCLITILKGRVIIHQLIQEMGWHIVHREASYNPRICSRLWKRKDICPVLERNLGTDKIEGILLHLTNEEEVNFGGKAFMQMTSLRFLKFRNAYVCQGPEFLPDELRWLDWHGYPSKSLPNSFKGDQLVSLKLKKSRIIQL
;
A
#
# COMPACT_ATOMS: atom_id res chain seq x y z
N LEU A 1 30.39 -21.73 -1.80
CA LEU A 1 29.24 -21.65 -2.73
C LEU A 1 28.12 -22.58 -2.31
N LYS A 2 28.38 -23.90 -2.22
CA LYS A 2 27.39 -24.93 -1.87
C LYS A 2 26.58 -24.61 -0.60
N SER A 3 27.25 -24.34 0.53
CA SER A 3 26.60 -23.98 1.81
C SER A 3 25.84 -22.65 1.77
N SER A 4 26.37 -21.64 1.07
CA SER A 4 25.77 -20.31 0.95
C SER A 4 24.53 -20.28 0.06
N LEU A 5 24.34 -21.28 -0.82
CA LEU A 5 23.20 -21.43 -1.72
C LEU A 5 22.18 -22.49 -1.25
N CYS A 6 22.43 -23.19 -0.13
CA CYS A 6 21.57 -24.24 0.45
C CYS A 6 20.15 -23.78 0.82
N ILE A 7 19.89 -22.48 0.81
CA ILE A 7 18.58 -21.88 1.11
C ILE A 7 17.63 -21.95 -0.12
N TYR A 8 18.10 -22.47 -1.25
CA TYR A 8 17.34 -22.61 -2.51
C TYR A 8 17.39 -24.03 -3.07
N ASN A 9 16.40 -24.36 -3.91
CA ASN A 9 16.31 -25.65 -4.60
C ASN A 9 17.38 -25.74 -5.69
N THR A 10 18.63 -25.92 -5.27
CA THR A 10 19.78 -26.14 -6.13
C THR A 10 19.76 -27.60 -6.58
N PHE A 11 19.90 -27.86 -7.88
CA PHE A 11 20.07 -29.22 -8.36
C PHE A 11 21.42 -29.76 -7.86
N LYS A 12 21.41 -30.99 -7.37
CA LYS A 12 22.55 -31.68 -6.76
C LYS A 12 22.58 -33.08 -7.36
N ASP A 13 23.60 -33.35 -8.15
CA ASP A 13 23.85 -34.64 -8.78
C ASP A 13 24.04 -35.76 -7.74
N ASP A 14 24.67 -35.45 -6.60
CA ASP A 14 24.93 -36.38 -5.49
C ASP A 14 23.73 -36.70 -4.59
N GLU A 15 22.72 -35.83 -4.51
CA GLU A 15 21.55 -35.99 -3.62
C GLU A 15 20.21 -36.29 -4.34
N LYS A 16 20.06 -35.92 -5.63
CA LYS A 16 18.75 -35.96 -6.33
C LYS A 16 18.63 -36.98 -7.46
N LEU A 17 19.71 -37.67 -7.83
CA LEU A 17 19.65 -38.76 -8.80
C LEU A 17 19.13 -40.05 -8.13
N GLU A 18 18.07 -40.65 -8.68
CA GLU A 18 17.57 -41.94 -8.21
C GLU A 18 18.62 -43.03 -8.53
N LYS A 19 19.02 -43.80 -7.50
CA LYS A 19 19.98 -44.90 -7.68
C LYS A 19 19.40 -45.94 -8.64
N GLY A 20 20.00 -46.10 -9.82
CA GLY A 20 19.64 -47.12 -10.82
C GLY A 20 19.23 -46.60 -12.20
N LYS A 21 19.18 -45.28 -12.43
CA LYS A 21 18.90 -44.69 -13.76
C LYS A 21 20.15 -44.18 -14.47
N PHE A 22 20.07 -44.04 -15.81
CA PHE A 22 21.13 -43.44 -16.62
C PHE A 22 21.29 -41.96 -16.27
N ILE A 23 22.50 -41.53 -15.94
CA ILE A 23 22.81 -40.19 -15.41
C ILE A 23 22.61 -39.08 -16.46
N SER A 24 22.74 -39.38 -17.76
CA SER A 24 22.76 -38.37 -18.84
C SER A 24 21.42 -37.66 -19.10
N PRO A 25 20.26 -38.36 -19.22
CA PRO A 25 19.01 -37.69 -19.58
C PRO A 25 18.39 -36.86 -18.45
N GLU A 26 18.51 -37.31 -17.20
CA GLU A 26 17.98 -36.59 -16.03
C GLU A 26 18.76 -35.29 -15.77
N LEU A 27 20.07 -35.31 -16.04
CA LEU A 27 20.94 -34.14 -15.98
C LEU A 27 20.58 -33.11 -17.05
N GLU A 28 20.35 -33.55 -18.29
CA GLU A 28 19.94 -32.66 -19.39
C GLU A 28 18.58 -32.00 -19.10
N SER A 29 17.60 -32.75 -18.59
CA SER A 29 16.30 -32.20 -18.16
C SER A 29 16.49 -31.17 -17.04
N SER A 30 17.37 -31.45 -16.09
CA SER A 30 17.65 -30.55 -14.96
C SER A 30 18.34 -29.25 -15.41
N ILE A 31 19.23 -29.32 -16.40
CA ILE A 31 19.83 -28.13 -17.04
C ILE A 31 18.76 -27.32 -17.75
N GLU A 32 17.87 -28.00 -18.49
CA GLU A 32 16.79 -27.37 -19.25
C GLU A 32 15.73 -26.67 -18.39
N GLU A 33 15.43 -27.23 -17.21
CA GLU A 33 14.46 -26.69 -16.25
C GLU A 33 15.06 -25.61 -15.32
N SER A 34 16.39 -25.49 -15.30
CA SER A 34 17.09 -24.54 -14.46
C SER A 34 16.89 -23.10 -14.95
N ARG A 35 16.66 -22.16 -14.03
CA ARG A 35 16.52 -20.73 -14.39
C ARG A 35 17.86 -20.01 -14.50
N ILE A 36 18.83 -20.44 -13.71
CA ILE A 36 20.18 -19.89 -13.67
C ILE A 36 21.15 -21.07 -13.67
N ALA A 37 22.15 -21.02 -14.55
CA ALA A 37 23.26 -21.96 -14.57
C ALA A 37 24.53 -21.26 -14.05
N LEU A 38 25.10 -21.79 -12.96
CA LEU A 38 26.36 -21.31 -12.39
C LEU A 38 27.49 -22.23 -12.85
N ILE A 39 28.39 -21.72 -13.67
CA ILE A 39 29.50 -22.51 -14.25
C ILE A 39 30.76 -22.22 -13.45
N ILE A 40 31.35 -23.24 -12.83
CA ILE A 40 32.61 -23.11 -12.09
C ILE A 40 33.75 -23.59 -12.97
N LEU A 41 34.43 -22.66 -13.63
CA LEU A 41 35.58 -22.94 -14.49
C LEU A 41 36.84 -23.04 -13.63
N SER A 42 37.51 -24.18 -13.67
CA SER A 42 38.77 -24.45 -12.97
C SER A 42 39.84 -24.90 -13.95
N LYS A 43 41.11 -24.93 -13.53
CA LYS A 43 42.25 -25.36 -14.35
C LYS A 43 42.05 -26.70 -15.07
N ASN A 44 41.30 -27.62 -14.47
CA ASN A 44 41.09 -28.98 -14.98
C ASN A 44 39.70 -29.21 -15.59
N TYR A 45 38.88 -28.17 -15.74
CA TYR A 45 37.48 -28.29 -16.19
C TYR A 45 37.38 -29.05 -17.53
N ALA A 46 38.23 -28.71 -18.51
CA ALA A 46 38.21 -29.31 -19.84
C ALA A 46 38.71 -30.77 -19.91
N ASN A 47 39.25 -31.34 -18.81
CA ASN A 47 39.64 -32.75 -18.79
C ASN A 47 38.42 -33.68 -18.74
N SER A 48 37.29 -33.20 -18.19
CA SER A 48 36.07 -33.97 -18.05
C SER A 48 35.17 -33.79 -19.27
N THR A 49 34.91 -34.87 -20.00
CA THR A 49 33.93 -34.86 -21.10
C THR A 49 32.54 -34.52 -20.61
N TRP A 50 32.21 -34.88 -19.36
CA TRP A 50 30.91 -34.59 -18.74
C TRP A 50 30.71 -33.09 -18.53
N CYS A 51 31.72 -32.41 -17.97
CA CYS A 51 31.67 -30.95 -17.79
C CYS A 51 31.57 -30.19 -19.12
N LEU A 52 32.13 -30.74 -20.21
CA LEU A 52 32.04 -30.17 -21.56
C LEU A 52 30.69 -30.43 -22.23
N ASP A 53 30.10 -31.61 -22.03
CA ASP A 53 28.76 -31.95 -22.51
C ASP A 53 27.69 -31.10 -21.77
N GLU A 54 27.77 -30.99 -20.43
CA GLU A 54 26.91 -30.09 -19.63
C GLU A 54 27.02 -28.63 -20.06
N LEU A 55 28.25 -28.14 -20.25
CA LEU A 55 28.50 -26.77 -20.69
C LEU A 55 27.84 -26.49 -22.04
N THR A 56 27.95 -27.43 -22.97
CA THR A 56 27.33 -27.32 -24.30
C THR A 56 25.82 -27.21 -24.17
N LYS A 57 25.21 -28.03 -23.31
CA LYS A 57 23.76 -27.99 -23.06
C LYS A 57 23.30 -26.70 -22.38
N ILE A 58 24.08 -26.19 -21.42
CA ILE A 58 23.81 -24.90 -20.76
C ILE A 58 23.84 -23.75 -21.78
N MET A 59 24.84 -23.74 -22.67
CA MET A 59 24.95 -22.69 -23.69
C MET A 59 23.84 -22.78 -24.74
N GLU A 60 23.41 -23.99 -25.11
CA GLU A 60 22.20 -24.19 -25.92
C GLU A 60 20.96 -23.60 -25.22
N CYS A 61 20.74 -23.91 -23.94
CA CYS A 61 19.60 -23.41 -23.17
C CYS A 61 19.63 -21.88 -22.98
N LYS A 62 20.81 -21.28 -22.82
CA LYS A 62 20.99 -19.83 -22.83
C LYS A 62 20.49 -19.21 -24.14
N ASN A 63 20.91 -19.77 -25.28
CA ASN A 63 20.63 -19.19 -26.59
C ASN A 63 19.19 -19.45 -27.06
N VAL A 64 18.61 -20.61 -26.71
CA VAL A 64 17.24 -20.99 -27.12
C VAL A 64 16.17 -20.54 -26.12
N LYS A 65 16.42 -20.71 -24.81
CA LYS A 65 15.43 -20.47 -23.74
C LYS A 65 15.67 -19.19 -22.94
N GLY A 66 16.75 -18.45 -23.22
CA GLY A 66 17.11 -17.23 -22.49
C GLY A 66 17.56 -17.50 -21.05
N GLN A 67 18.06 -18.71 -20.75
CA GLN A 67 18.56 -19.07 -19.42
C GLN A 67 19.71 -18.14 -19.00
N ILE A 68 19.71 -17.70 -17.74
CA ILE A 68 20.78 -16.83 -17.22
C ILE A 68 22.01 -17.68 -16.89
N VAL A 69 23.15 -17.33 -17.46
CA VAL A 69 24.42 -18.02 -17.22
C VAL A 69 25.36 -17.11 -16.43
N VAL A 70 25.98 -17.64 -15.38
CA VAL A 70 26.94 -16.94 -14.54
C VAL A 70 28.23 -17.76 -14.47
N PRO A 71 29.30 -17.36 -15.19
CA PRO A 71 30.60 -18.01 -15.04
C PRO A 71 31.35 -17.51 -13.81
N VAL A 72 32.00 -18.45 -13.12
CA VAL A 72 32.90 -18.23 -11.99
C VAL A 72 34.24 -18.84 -12.38
N PHE A 73 35.26 -18.00 -12.52
CA PHE A 73 36.61 -18.40 -12.85
C PHE A 73 37.38 -18.63 -11.54
N TYR A 74 37.55 -19.90 -11.18
CA TYR A 74 38.19 -20.31 -9.94
C TYR A 74 39.64 -20.70 -10.21
N ASP A 75 40.58 -19.86 -9.77
CA ASP A 75 42.03 -20.05 -9.99
C ASP A 75 42.36 -20.25 -11.49
N VAL A 76 41.65 -19.54 -12.38
CA VAL A 76 41.92 -19.58 -13.81
C VAL A 76 41.62 -18.23 -14.44
N ASP A 77 42.52 -17.74 -15.28
CA ASP A 77 42.30 -16.49 -15.99
C ASP A 77 41.26 -16.68 -17.13
N PRO A 78 40.23 -15.82 -17.24
CA PRO A 78 39.22 -15.91 -18.30
C PRO A 78 39.79 -15.93 -19.71
N SER A 79 40.91 -15.24 -19.96
CA SER A 79 41.57 -15.22 -21.28
C SER A 79 42.23 -16.55 -21.61
N THR A 80 42.70 -17.31 -20.62
CA THR A 80 43.25 -18.67 -20.80
C THR A 80 42.15 -19.63 -21.22
N VAL A 81 40.97 -19.53 -20.62
CA VAL A 81 39.77 -20.30 -21.00
C VAL A 81 39.31 -19.92 -22.41
N ARG A 82 39.18 -18.62 -22.69
CA ARG A 82 38.71 -18.10 -23.99
C ARG A 82 39.62 -18.46 -25.14
N LYS A 83 40.94 -18.36 -24.96
CA LYS A 83 41.94 -18.68 -25.99
C LYS A 83 42.31 -20.17 -26.01
N GLN A 84 41.79 -20.96 -25.05
CA GLN A 84 42.04 -22.39 -24.91
C GLN A 84 43.54 -22.73 -24.93
N LYS A 85 44.34 -21.93 -24.22
CA LYS A 85 45.80 -22.08 -24.14
C LYS A 85 46.17 -22.92 -22.92
N THR A 86 47.42 -23.40 -22.88
CA THR A 86 47.98 -24.15 -21.75
C THR A 86 47.15 -25.40 -21.44
N MET A 87 46.71 -25.59 -20.18
CA MET A 87 45.98 -26.77 -19.70
C MET A 87 44.70 -27.06 -20.49
N PHE A 88 43.97 -26.03 -20.94
CA PHE A 88 42.76 -26.23 -21.77
C PHE A 88 43.13 -26.73 -23.16
N GLY A 89 44.22 -26.23 -23.74
CA GLY A 89 44.72 -26.67 -25.04
C GLY A 89 45.18 -28.13 -25.01
N GLU A 90 45.95 -28.50 -23.99
CA GLU A 90 46.39 -29.89 -23.78
C GLU A 90 45.20 -30.85 -23.58
N ALA A 91 44.17 -30.43 -22.84
CA ALA A 91 42.96 -31.22 -22.66
C ALA A 91 42.24 -31.47 -23.98
N PHE A 92 42.07 -30.43 -24.82
CA PHE A 92 41.43 -30.58 -26.12
C PHE A 92 42.25 -31.41 -27.09
N SER A 93 43.58 -31.31 -27.12
CA SER A 93 44.41 -32.19 -27.94
C SER A 93 44.23 -33.68 -27.59
N LYS A 94 44.01 -34.00 -26.32
CA LYS A 94 43.68 -35.37 -25.88
C LYS A 94 42.29 -35.82 -26.35
N HIS A 95 41.32 -34.92 -26.37
CA HIS A 95 39.96 -35.21 -26.84
C HIS A 95 39.89 -35.35 -28.36
N GLU A 96 40.66 -34.57 -29.12
CA GLU A 96 40.77 -34.66 -30.58
C GLU A 96 41.27 -36.04 -31.04
N ALA A 97 42.15 -36.67 -30.25
CA ALA A 97 42.62 -38.02 -30.53
C ALA A 97 41.57 -39.12 -30.25
N ARG A 98 40.47 -38.81 -29.55
CA ARG A 98 39.51 -39.79 -29.01
C ARG A 98 38.08 -39.63 -29.52
N PHE A 99 37.71 -38.44 -29.97
CA PHE A 99 36.34 -38.11 -30.36
C PHE A 99 36.28 -37.49 -31.75
N GLN A 100 35.10 -37.57 -32.38
CA GLN A 100 34.85 -36.95 -33.67
C GLN A 100 35.06 -35.43 -33.62
N GLU A 101 35.61 -34.88 -34.70
CA GLU A 101 35.95 -33.46 -34.83
C GLU A 101 34.75 -32.55 -34.51
N ASP A 102 33.55 -32.88 -35.03
CA ASP A 102 32.32 -32.12 -34.79
C ASP A 102 31.96 -31.98 -33.31
N LYS A 103 32.20 -33.02 -32.51
CA LYS A 103 31.89 -33.00 -31.06
C LYS A 103 32.88 -32.08 -30.33
N VAL A 104 34.16 -32.19 -30.67
CA VAL A 104 35.21 -31.35 -30.07
C VAL A 104 35.02 -29.88 -30.43
N GLN A 105 34.63 -29.59 -31.67
CA GLN A 105 34.35 -28.21 -32.10
C GLN A 105 33.18 -27.59 -31.32
N LYS A 106 32.11 -28.35 -31.06
CA LYS A 106 31.00 -27.90 -30.20
C LYS A 106 31.47 -27.56 -28.79
N TRP A 107 32.29 -28.41 -28.19
CA TRP A 107 32.87 -28.15 -26.87
C TRP A 107 33.75 -26.90 -26.86
N ARG A 108 34.61 -26.74 -27.87
CA ARG A 108 35.45 -25.54 -28.02
C ARG A 108 34.56 -24.29 -28.13
N ALA A 109 33.53 -24.30 -28.96
CA ALA A 109 32.62 -23.16 -29.14
C ALA A 109 31.90 -22.78 -27.84
N ALA A 110 31.32 -23.75 -27.13
CA ALA A 110 30.61 -23.51 -25.86
C ALA A 110 31.54 -22.90 -24.80
N LEU A 111 32.80 -23.33 -24.76
CA LEU A 111 33.80 -22.85 -23.80
C LEU A 111 34.27 -21.42 -24.11
N VAL A 112 34.43 -21.07 -25.39
CA VAL A 112 34.67 -19.68 -25.82
C VAL A 112 33.49 -18.79 -25.44
N GLU A 113 32.27 -19.24 -25.74
CA GLU A 113 31.06 -18.47 -25.48
C GLU A 113 30.86 -18.21 -23.98
N ALA A 114 31.02 -19.23 -23.14
CA ALA A 114 30.96 -19.08 -21.69
C ALA A 114 32.05 -18.12 -21.15
N ALA A 115 33.27 -18.19 -21.69
CA ALA A 115 34.38 -17.31 -21.30
C ALA A 115 34.24 -15.86 -21.82
N ASN A 116 33.32 -15.60 -22.73
CA ASN A 116 32.97 -14.25 -23.19
C ASN A 116 31.91 -13.57 -22.32
N ILE A 117 31.22 -14.31 -21.45
CA ILE A 117 30.26 -13.75 -20.50
C ILE A 117 31.02 -13.10 -19.33
N SER A 118 30.58 -11.91 -18.92
CA SER A 118 31.10 -11.25 -17.73
C SER A 118 30.82 -12.10 -16.49
N GLY A 119 31.88 -12.60 -15.86
CA GLY A 119 31.81 -13.50 -14.72
C GLY A 119 32.52 -12.97 -13.48
N TRP A 120 32.63 -13.85 -12.48
CA TRP A 120 33.36 -13.59 -11.25
C TRP A 120 34.76 -14.20 -11.35
N ASP A 121 35.79 -13.38 -11.21
CA ASP A 121 37.18 -13.83 -11.19
C ASP A 121 37.65 -14.00 -9.75
N LEU A 122 38.04 -15.22 -9.37
CA LEU A 122 38.58 -15.54 -8.05
C LEU A 122 40.09 -15.77 -8.18
N PRO A 123 40.93 -14.76 -7.85
CA PRO A 123 42.36 -14.94 -7.85
C PRO A 123 42.79 -15.85 -6.68
N ASN A 124 43.88 -16.58 -6.91
CA ASN A 124 44.53 -17.47 -5.97
C ASN A 124 45.10 -16.64 -4.78
N THR A 125 44.27 -16.33 -3.79
CA THR A 125 44.67 -15.52 -2.63
C THR A 125 44.26 -16.22 -1.35
N SER A 126 45.27 -16.80 -0.71
CA SER A 126 45.28 -17.55 0.56
C SER A 126 44.89 -16.74 1.80
N ASN A 127 44.08 -15.67 1.67
CA ASN A 127 43.78 -14.71 2.74
C ASN A 127 42.28 -14.51 3.06
N GLY A 128 41.40 -15.48 2.77
CA GLY A 128 40.01 -15.47 3.26
C GLY A 128 39.03 -14.57 2.50
N HIS A 129 39.39 -14.11 1.30
CA HIS A 129 38.50 -13.34 0.43
C HIS A 129 37.45 -14.19 -0.31
N GLU A 130 37.66 -15.51 -0.43
CA GLU A 130 36.72 -16.42 -1.09
C GLU A 130 35.34 -16.37 -0.46
N ALA A 131 35.23 -16.42 0.87
CA ALA A 131 33.94 -16.36 1.56
C ALA A 131 33.15 -15.08 1.21
N ARG A 132 33.83 -13.93 1.14
CA ARG A 132 33.20 -12.64 0.75
C ARG A 132 32.79 -12.60 -0.72
N VAL A 133 33.59 -13.19 -1.62
CA VAL A 133 33.24 -13.28 -3.04
C VAL A 133 32.08 -14.25 -3.24
N ILE A 134 32.06 -15.37 -2.51
CA ILE A 134 30.96 -16.33 -2.50
C ILE A 134 29.67 -15.68 -1.99
N GLU A 135 29.74 -14.86 -0.94
CA GLU A 135 28.60 -14.06 -0.46
C GLU A 135 28.11 -13.10 -1.55
N LYS A 136 29.01 -12.37 -2.21
CA LYS A 136 28.64 -11.47 -3.33
C LYS A 136 28.02 -12.21 -4.52
N ILE A 137 28.54 -13.39 -4.87
CA ILE A 137 27.96 -14.25 -5.91
C ILE A 137 26.56 -14.69 -5.51
N ALA A 138 26.37 -15.12 -4.26
CA ALA A 138 25.06 -15.48 -3.75
C ALA A 138 24.09 -14.28 -3.76
N GLU A 139 24.55 -13.09 -3.39
CA GLU A 139 23.78 -11.84 -3.46
C GLU A 139 23.38 -11.44 -4.88
N ASP A 140 24.28 -11.56 -5.86
CA ASP A 140 24.00 -11.29 -7.27
C ASP A 140 22.99 -12.29 -7.85
N ILE A 141 23.19 -13.58 -7.58
CA ILE A 141 22.20 -14.63 -7.92
C ILE A 141 20.85 -14.33 -7.26
N MET A 142 20.84 -13.90 -5.99
CA MET A 142 19.62 -13.50 -5.28
C MET A 142 18.95 -12.27 -5.88
N ALA A 143 19.71 -11.28 -6.35
CA ALA A 143 19.14 -10.10 -7.00
C ALA A 143 18.49 -10.47 -8.34
N ARG A 144 19.18 -11.30 -9.14
CA ARG A 144 18.68 -11.82 -10.43
C ARG A 144 17.45 -12.72 -10.26
N LEU A 145 17.45 -13.56 -9.23
CA LEU A 145 16.26 -14.35 -8.84
C LEU A 145 15.16 -13.45 -8.25
N GLY A 146 15.51 -12.44 -7.47
CA GLY A 146 14.58 -11.51 -6.82
C GLY A 146 13.81 -10.65 -7.81
N SER A 147 14.43 -10.23 -8.91
CA SER A 147 13.74 -9.59 -10.04
C SER A 147 12.74 -10.51 -10.76
N GLN A 148 12.85 -11.83 -10.58
CA GLN A 148 11.95 -12.82 -11.20
C GLN A 148 11.11 -13.63 -10.18
N ARG A 149 11.33 -13.42 -8.88
CA ARG A 149 10.49 -13.97 -7.81
C ARG A 149 9.27 -13.09 -7.68
N HIS A 150 8.35 -13.31 -8.61
CA HIS A 150 6.98 -13.19 -8.22
C HIS A 150 6.76 -14.24 -7.12
N ALA A 151 6.63 -13.80 -5.87
CA ALA A 151 5.84 -14.55 -4.90
C ALA A 151 4.58 -15.03 -5.63
N SER A 152 4.06 -16.21 -5.32
CA SER A 152 2.77 -16.67 -5.87
C SER A 152 1.66 -15.60 -5.72
N ASN A 153 1.80 -14.70 -4.73
CA ASN A 153 0.95 -13.53 -4.50
C ASN A 153 1.33 -12.25 -5.29
N ALA A 154 2.55 -12.16 -5.83
CA ALA A 154 3.06 -10.96 -6.52
C ALA A 154 2.60 -10.86 -7.99
N ARG A 155 2.07 -11.94 -8.59
CA ARG A 155 1.56 -11.92 -9.98
C ARG A 155 0.32 -11.03 -10.17
N ASN A 156 -0.30 -10.59 -9.08
CA ASN A 156 -1.51 -9.74 -9.08
C ASN A 156 -1.28 -8.37 -8.43
N LEU A 157 -0.03 -7.97 -8.19
CA LEU A 157 0.27 -6.68 -7.58
C LEU A 157 0.48 -5.64 -8.68
N VAL A 158 -0.33 -4.58 -8.65
CA VAL A 158 -0.23 -3.46 -9.58
C VAL A 158 0.37 -2.27 -8.84
N GLY A 159 1.39 -1.63 -9.42
CA GLY A 159 2.01 -0.40 -8.89
C GLY A 159 2.92 -0.58 -7.67
N MET A 160 3.14 -1.83 -7.21
CA MET A 160 3.91 -2.09 -6.00
C MET A 160 5.43 -2.02 -6.20
N GLU A 161 5.92 -2.15 -7.43
CA GLU A 161 7.36 -2.16 -7.72
C GLU A 161 8.02 -0.85 -7.29
N SER A 162 7.36 0.28 -7.57
CA SER A 162 7.86 1.61 -7.19
C SER A 162 7.92 1.79 -5.67
N HIS A 163 6.88 1.33 -4.96
CA HIS A 163 6.79 1.38 -3.51
C HIS A 163 7.84 0.49 -2.85
N MET A 164 8.00 -0.75 -3.35
CA MET A 164 9.01 -1.68 -2.87
C MET A 164 10.41 -1.10 -3.03
N HIS A 165 10.73 -0.51 -4.19
CA HIS A 165 12.04 0.10 -4.42
C HIS A 165 12.36 1.20 -3.40
N GLN A 166 11.40 2.09 -3.12
CA GLN A 166 11.57 3.16 -2.13
C GLN A 166 11.74 2.60 -0.72
N VAL A 167 10.92 1.61 -0.34
CA VAL A 167 11.02 0.98 0.98
C VAL A 167 12.36 0.25 1.15
N TYR A 168 12.83 -0.52 0.15
CA TYR A 168 14.14 -1.19 0.22
C TYR A 168 15.28 -0.19 0.44
N LYS A 169 15.25 0.94 -0.27
CA LYS A 169 16.22 2.03 -0.08
C LYS A 169 16.15 2.62 1.33
N MET A 170 14.96 2.81 1.88
CA MET A 170 14.78 3.34 3.23
C MET A 170 15.25 2.37 4.31
N LEU A 171 14.95 1.08 4.14
CA LEU A 171 15.46 0.01 5.00
C LEU A 171 16.98 -0.11 4.91
N GLY A 172 17.59 0.18 3.76
CA GLY A 172 19.03 0.06 3.52
C GLY A 172 19.51 -1.35 3.87
N ILE A 173 18.96 -2.33 3.18
CA ILE A 173 19.31 -3.75 3.35
C ILE A 173 20.82 -3.94 3.10
N GLY A 174 21.50 -4.66 3.98
CA GLY A 174 22.94 -4.93 3.88
C GLY A 174 23.85 -3.96 4.64
N SER A 175 23.35 -2.81 5.11
CA SER A 175 24.13 -1.97 6.02
C SER A 175 23.97 -2.40 7.47
N GLY A 176 24.92 -2.04 8.33
CA GLY A 176 24.79 -2.15 9.79
C GLY A 176 23.68 -1.27 10.37
N GLY A 177 23.54 -1.38 11.69
CA GLY A 177 22.58 -0.69 12.55
C GLY A 177 21.19 -1.31 12.57
N VAL A 178 20.41 -0.94 13.58
CA VAL A 178 18.98 -1.23 13.71
C VAL A 178 18.19 -0.09 13.06
N ARG A 179 17.22 -0.43 12.19
CA ARG A 179 16.38 0.58 11.54
C ARG A 179 14.90 0.26 11.67
N PHE A 180 14.16 1.29 11.98
CA PHE A 180 12.71 1.31 12.00
C PHE A 180 12.21 2.11 10.79
N LEU A 181 11.14 1.60 10.20
CA LEU A 181 10.46 2.22 9.07
C LEU A 181 8.95 2.22 9.34
N GLU A 182 8.36 3.41 9.35
CA GLU A 182 6.92 3.57 9.34
C GLU A 182 6.40 3.57 7.90
N ILE A 183 5.42 2.72 7.60
CA ILE A 183 4.61 2.81 6.38
C ILE A 183 3.29 3.45 6.78
N LEU A 184 3.15 4.74 6.44
CA LEU A 184 2.00 5.57 6.78
C LEU A 184 1.08 5.74 5.58
N GLY A 185 -0.23 5.64 5.81
CA GLY A 185 -1.22 5.91 4.76
C GLY A 185 -2.64 5.56 5.16
N MET A 186 -3.58 5.94 4.32
CA MET A 186 -5.03 5.72 4.52
C MET A 186 -5.40 4.23 4.61
N SER A 187 -6.54 3.94 5.22
CA SER A 187 -7.09 2.58 5.25
C SER A 187 -7.35 2.08 3.82
N GLY A 188 -6.99 0.83 3.53
CA GLY A 188 -7.22 0.23 2.21
C GLY A 188 -6.22 0.59 1.10
N VAL A 189 -5.22 1.45 1.36
CA VAL A 189 -4.23 1.85 0.33
C VAL A 189 -3.22 0.74 -0.04
N GLY A 190 -3.21 -0.39 0.68
CA GLY A 190 -2.31 -1.52 0.41
C GLY A 190 -1.05 -1.60 1.27
N LYS A 191 -0.99 -0.91 2.42
CA LYS A 191 0.17 -0.93 3.34
C LYS A 191 0.53 -2.35 3.79
N THR A 192 -0.45 -3.11 4.27
CA THR A 192 -0.30 -4.50 4.70
C THR A 192 0.23 -5.38 3.57
N THR A 193 -0.29 -5.19 2.35
CA THR A 193 0.16 -5.89 1.15
C THR A 193 1.62 -5.58 0.85
N LEU A 194 2.01 -4.30 0.85
CA LEU A 194 3.39 -3.88 0.64
C LEU A 194 4.33 -4.49 1.69
N ALA A 195 3.99 -4.37 2.97
CA ALA A 195 4.77 -4.90 4.07
C ALA A 195 4.91 -6.43 3.99
N ARG A 196 3.85 -7.14 3.62
CA ARG A 196 3.86 -8.61 3.47
C ARG A 196 4.77 -9.06 2.34
N VAL A 197 4.70 -8.39 1.18
CA VAL A 197 5.57 -8.70 0.04
C VAL A 197 7.04 -8.45 0.38
N ILE A 198 7.35 -7.35 1.09
CA ILE A 198 8.70 -7.09 1.57
C ILE A 198 9.17 -8.15 2.56
N TYR A 199 8.30 -8.53 3.51
CA TYR A 199 8.58 -9.58 4.48
C TYR A 199 8.93 -10.90 3.80
N ASP A 200 8.09 -11.37 2.88
CA ASP A 200 8.28 -12.63 2.17
C ASP A 200 9.58 -12.64 1.35
N ASN A 201 9.95 -11.50 0.77
CA ASN A 201 11.18 -11.35 -0.01
C ASN A 201 12.45 -11.27 0.84
N LEU A 202 12.36 -10.77 2.07
CA LEU A 202 13.51 -10.48 2.91
C LEU A 202 13.73 -11.46 4.05
N ARG A 203 12.69 -12.16 4.54
CA ARG A 203 12.75 -12.95 5.78
C ARG A 203 13.93 -13.94 5.83
N SER A 204 14.32 -14.51 4.70
CA SER A 204 15.43 -15.47 4.62
C SER A 204 16.82 -14.85 4.80
N ARG A 205 16.94 -13.52 4.78
CA ARG A 205 18.22 -12.79 4.99
C ARG A 205 18.50 -12.43 6.46
N PHE A 206 17.60 -12.83 7.36
CA PHE A 206 17.63 -12.51 8.79
C PHE A 206 17.69 -13.80 9.61
N GLN A 207 18.29 -13.73 10.80
CA GLN A 207 18.44 -14.87 11.70
C GLN A 207 17.12 -15.24 12.40
N GLY A 208 16.14 -14.35 12.38
CA GLY A 208 14.77 -14.59 12.77
C GLY A 208 13.86 -13.52 12.18
N ALA A 209 12.62 -13.89 11.88
CA ALA A 209 11.66 -13.00 11.27
C ALA A 209 10.26 -13.28 11.80
N CYS A 210 9.46 -12.23 11.97
CA CYS A 210 8.06 -12.34 12.39
C CYS A 210 7.20 -11.31 11.67
N PHE A 211 6.01 -11.73 11.25
CA PHE A 211 4.96 -10.85 10.76
C PHE A 211 3.78 -10.93 11.72
N LEU A 212 3.64 -9.92 12.58
CA LEU A 212 2.45 -9.75 13.39
C LEU A 212 1.39 -8.97 12.59
N HIS A 213 0.37 -9.69 12.14
CA HIS A 213 -0.78 -9.11 11.45
C HIS A 213 -1.83 -8.59 12.44
N GLU A 214 -2.54 -7.51 12.05
CA GLU A 214 -3.70 -6.98 12.77
C GLU A 214 -3.44 -6.68 14.25
N VAL A 215 -2.32 -6.00 14.55
CA VAL A 215 -1.88 -5.72 15.92
C VAL A 215 -2.94 -5.00 16.73
N ARG A 216 -3.62 -3.98 16.16
CA ARG A 216 -4.75 -3.31 16.82
C ARG A 216 -5.81 -4.29 17.30
N ASP A 217 -6.37 -5.07 16.38
CA ASP A 217 -7.54 -5.90 16.66
C ASP A 217 -7.18 -7.09 17.55
N ARG A 218 -5.97 -7.64 17.39
CA ARG A 218 -5.51 -8.79 18.18
C ARG A 218 -5.07 -8.40 19.58
N SER A 219 -4.40 -7.27 19.77
CA SER A 219 -4.02 -6.80 21.11
C SER A 219 -5.26 -6.53 21.97
N ALA A 220 -6.32 -5.93 21.38
CA ALA A 220 -7.59 -5.70 22.07
C ALA A 220 -8.33 -6.99 22.45
N LYS A 221 -8.18 -8.07 21.67
CA LYS A 221 -8.89 -9.34 21.89
C LYS A 221 -8.10 -10.36 22.73
N GLN A 222 -6.78 -10.37 22.59
CA GLN A 222 -5.90 -11.43 23.09
C GLN A 222 -4.85 -10.95 24.09
N GLY A 223 -4.73 -9.63 24.29
CA GLY A 223 -3.68 -9.04 25.13
C GLY A 223 -2.36 -8.84 24.37
N LEU A 224 -1.46 -8.04 24.96
CA LEU A 224 -0.14 -7.76 24.38
C LEU A 224 0.83 -8.90 24.65
N GLU A 225 0.75 -9.51 25.83
CA GLU A 225 1.52 -10.68 26.26
C GLU A 225 1.43 -11.82 25.24
N HIS A 226 0.23 -12.10 24.72
CA HIS A 226 0.04 -13.13 23.70
C HIS A 226 0.73 -12.78 22.37
N LEU A 227 0.73 -11.50 21.97
CA LEU A 227 1.45 -11.08 20.76
C LEU A 227 2.98 -11.17 20.95
N GLN A 228 3.48 -10.89 22.15
CA GLN A 228 4.90 -11.06 22.49
C GLN A 228 5.30 -12.54 22.46
N GLU A 229 4.45 -13.46 22.92
CA GLU A 229 4.67 -14.91 22.82
C GLU A 229 4.84 -15.34 21.37
N ILE A 230 3.95 -14.90 20.49
CA ILE A 230 4.00 -15.21 19.06
C ILE A 230 5.30 -14.67 18.46
N LEU A 231 5.62 -13.40 18.69
CA LEU A 231 6.83 -12.75 18.18
C LEU A 231 8.08 -13.54 18.58
N LEU A 232 8.22 -13.87 19.86
CA LEU A 232 9.37 -14.62 20.36
C LEU A 232 9.38 -16.05 19.84
N SER A 233 8.23 -16.72 19.77
CA SER A 233 8.13 -18.10 19.27
C SER A 233 8.55 -18.21 17.79
N GLU A 234 8.16 -17.25 16.95
CA GLU A 234 8.52 -17.23 15.54
C GLU A 234 10.01 -16.88 15.33
N ILE A 235 10.52 -15.86 16.04
CA ILE A 235 11.90 -15.40 15.88
C ILE A 235 12.91 -16.38 16.47
N LEU A 236 12.57 -17.01 17.61
CA LEU A 236 13.46 -17.95 18.32
C LEU A 236 13.21 -19.40 17.94
N VAL A 237 12.13 -19.69 17.19
CA VAL A 237 11.71 -21.05 16.79
C VAL A 237 11.46 -21.95 18.01
N VAL A 238 10.77 -21.42 19.02
CA VAL A 238 10.45 -22.11 20.28
C VAL A 238 8.95 -22.42 20.33
N LYS A 239 8.58 -23.71 20.42
CA LYS A 239 7.18 -24.16 20.31
C LYS A 239 6.31 -23.93 21.55
N LYS A 240 6.87 -23.51 22.69
CA LYS A 240 6.14 -23.32 23.97
C LYS A 240 6.80 -22.24 24.82
N LEU A 241 6.51 -20.99 24.52
CA LEU A 241 6.94 -19.84 25.31
C LEU A 241 5.70 -19.30 26.05
N ARG A 242 5.82 -19.08 27.35
CA ARG A 242 4.77 -18.47 28.17
C ARG A 242 5.30 -17.15 28.74
N ILE A 243 4.46 -16.13 28.68
CA ILE A 243 4.73 -14.80 29.24
C ILE A 243 3.63 -14.50 30.24
N ASN A 244 3.99 -14.19 31.50
CA ASN A 244 2.98 -13.93 32.52
C ASN A 244 2.39 -12.52 32.37
N ASP A 245 3.21 -11.55 31.96
CA ASP A 245 2.79 -10.17 31.74
C ASP A 245 3.63 -9.46 30.67
N SER A 246 3.10 -8.34 30.16
CA SER A 246 3.72 -7.59 29.07
C SER A 246 5.14 -7.06 29.38
N PHE A 247 5.46 -6.80 30.64
CA PHE A 247 6.76 -6.29 31.08
C PHE A 247 7.81 -7.42 31.07
N GLU A 248 7.43 -8.62 31.55
CA GLU A 248 8.26 -9.82 31.43
C GLU A 248 8.58 -10.11 29.96
N GLY A 249 7.57 -10.06 29.09
CA GLY A 249 7.74 -10.32 27.66
C GLY A 249 8.67 -9.32 26.97
N ALA A 250 8.55 -8.02 27.30
CA ALA A 250 9.43 -6.97 26.81
C ALA A 250 10.89 -7.18 27.24
N ASN A 251 11.12 -7.54 28.51
CA ASN A 251 12.47 -7.85 29.00
C ASN A 251 13.07 -9.06 28.30
N MET A 252 12.26 -10.10 28.06
CA MET A 252 12.70 -11.30 27.36
C MET A 252 13.10 -10.99 25.91
N GLN A 253 12.30 -10.17 25.19
CA GLN A 253 12.65 -9.68 23.86
C GLN A 253 13.99 -8.96 23.88
N LYS A 254 14.17 -7.99 24.77
CA LYS A 254 15.44 -7.25 24.87
C LYS A 254 16.62 -8.19 25.07
N GLN A 255 16.54 -9.12 26.03
CA GLN A 255 17.66 -10.02 26.33
C GLN A 255 17.99 -11.00 25.18
N ARG A 256 16.96 -11.49 24.47
CA ARG A 256 17.11 -12.54 23.46
C ARG A 256 17.36 -12.01 22.05
N LEU A 257 16.85 -10.82 21.74
CA LEU A 257 16.89 -10.24 20.39
C LEU A 257 18.04 -9.24 20.21
N GLN A 258 18.64 -8.70 21.28
CA GLN A 258 19.72 -7.71 21.23
C GLN A 258 20.98 -8.15 20.47
N TYR A 259 21.17 -9.46 20.25
CA TYR A 259 22.31 -10.01 19.51
C TYR A 259 21.90 -10.74 18.23
N LYS A 260 20.63 -10.65 17.83
CA LYS A 260 20.10 -11.29 16.63
C LYS A 260 19.74 -10.26 15.58
N LYS A 261 20.11 -10.55 14.34
CA LYS A 261 19.67 -9.81 13.15
C LYS A 261 18.24 -10.22 12.80
N VAL A 262 17.27 -9.39 13.16
CA VAL A 262 15.82 -9.68 13.08
C VAL A 262 15.11 -8.85 11.99
N LEU A 263 14.16 -9.47 11.29
CA LEU A 263 13.16 -8.75 10.49
C LEU A 263 11.79 -8.83 11.18
N LEU A 264 11.31 -7.71 11.70
CA LEU A 264 10.02 -7.64 12.38
C LEU A 264 9.05 -6.76 11.59
N VAL A 265 7.84 -7.25 11.35
CA VAL A 265 6.75 -6.46 10.79
C VAL A 265 5.59 -6.41 11.79
N LEU A 266 5.20 -5.20 12.18
CA LEU A 266 4.04 -4.92 13.01
C LEU A 266 2.98 -4.24 12.14
N ASP A 267 1.91 -4.95 11.83
CA ASP A 267 0.88 -4.48 10.90
C ASP A 267 -0.36 -3.95 11.62
N ASP A 268 -0.85 -2.79 11.19
CA ASP A 268 -2.00 -2.05 11.71
C ASP A 268 -1.85 -1.69 13.20
N VAL A 269 -0.73 -1.06 13.56
CA VAL A 269 -0.48 -0.49 14.89
C VAL A 269 -1.19 0.87 15.01
N ASP A 270 -1.90 1.11 16.10
CA ASP A 270 -2.67 2.34 16.33
C ASP A 270 -2.48 2.97 17.71
N HIS A 271 -1.76 2.31 18.62
CA HIS A 271 -1.43 2.86 19.94
C HIS A 271 0.05 2.72 20.28
N ILE A 272 0.57 3.66 21.07
CA ILE A 272 2.00 3.67 21.45
C ILE A 272 2.37 2.50 22.36
N ASP A 273 1.45 2.09 23.24
CA ASP A 273 1.66 0.97 24.17
C ASP A 273 1.89 -0.37 23.45
N GLN A 274 1.23 -0.57 22.30
CA GLN A 274 1.47 -1.74 21.44
C GLN A 274 2.92 -1.74 20.97
N LEU A 275 3.43 -0.58 20.56
CA LEU A 275 4.79 -0.44 20.10
C LEU A 275 5.81 -0.55 21.23
N ASP A 276 5.53 0.02 22.40
CA ASP A 276 6.37 -0.12 23.60
C ASP A 276 6.51 -1.57 24.05
N ALA A 277 5.45 -2.37 23.93
CA ALA A 277 5.47 -3.78 24.28
C ALA A 277 6.15 -4.68 23.22
N LEU A 278 6.03 -4.35 21.93
CA LEU A 278 6.45 -5.23 20.83
C LEU A 278 7.79 -4.85 20.18
N ALA A 279 8.16 -3.57 20.22
CA ALA A 279 9.42 -3.07 19.63
C ALA A 279 9.81 -1.74 20.30
N GLY A 280 10.01 -1.77 21.62
CA GLY A 280 10.07 -0.56 22.45
C GLY A 280 11.32 0.29 22.32
N LYS A 281 12.48 -0.27 21.94
CA LYS A 281 13.69 0.51 21.63
C LYS A 281 14.62 -0.20 20.64
N ARG A 282 15.58 0.54 20.08
CA ARG A 282 16.58 -0.01 19.14
C ARG A 282 17.53 -1.01 19.79
N GLU A 283 17.87 -0.81 21.05
CA GLU A 283 18.80 -1.67 21.79
C GLU A 283 18.22 -3.07 22.05
N TRP A 284 16.94 -3.28 21.75
CA TRP A 284 16.33 -4.60 21.84
C TRP A 284 16.75 -5.51 20.71
N PHE A 285 17.35 -4.99 19.63
CA PHE A 285 17.65 -5.74 18.42
C PHE A 285 19.14 -5.70 18.08
N GLY A 286 19.64 -6.80 17.52
CA GLY A 286 21.03 -6.89 17.07
C GLY A 286 21.31 -6.12 15.80
N ASP A 287 22.60 -5.95 15.52
CA ASP A 287 23.07 -5.22 14.35
C ASP A 287 22.50 -5.77 13.03
N GLY A 288 22.12 -4.87 12.13
CA GLY A 288 21.51 -5.22 10.85
C GLY A 288 20.00 -5.52 10.90
N SER A 289 19.34 -5.39 12.06
CA SER A 289 17.89 -5.62 12.20
C SER A 289 17.03 -4.56 11.51
N ARG A 290 15.85 -4.97 11.03
CA ARG A 290 14.89 -4.13 10.32
C ARG A 290 13.49 -4.32 10.91
N ILE A 291 12.90 -3.22 11.37
CA ILE A 291 11.56 -3.18 11.95
C ILE A 291 10.67 -2.34 11.04
N ILE A 292 9.56 -2.91 10.58
CA ILE A 292 8.58 -2.26 9.70
C ILE A 292 7.27 -2.14 10.45
N ILE A 293 6.69 -0.95 10.48
CA ILE A 293 5.44 -0.68 11.18
C ILE A 293 4.46 -0.12 10.17
N THR A 294 3.30 -0.74 10.00
CA THR A 294 2.23 -0.16 9.17
C THR A 294 1.23 0.54 10.07
N THR A 295 0.86 1.77 9.72
CA THR A 295 -0.09 2.55 10.51
C THR A 295 -0.86 3.55 9.66
N LYS A 296 -1.95 4.05 10.24
CA LYS A 296 -2.74 5.18 9.73
C LYS A 296 -2.46 6.45 10.54
N ASP A 297 -1.73 6.34 11.65
CA ASP A 297 -1.44 7.43 12.59
C ASP A 297 0.03 7.89 12.49
N LYS A 298 0.23 9.16 12.17
CA LYS A 298 1.54 9.77 11.93
C LYS A 298 2.43 9.86 13.18
N HIS A 299 1.93 9.57 14.39
CA HIS A 299 2.64 9.88 15.64
C HIS A 299 3.33 8.72 16.35
N LEU A 300 3.28 7.49 15.83
CA LEU A 300 3.79 6.33 16.57
C LEU A 300 5.33 6.34 16.72
N LEU A 301 6.07 6.81 15.72
CA LEU A 301 7.55 6.84 15.75
C LEU A 301 8.15 8.18 16.13
N VAL A 302 7.36 9.16 16.56
CA VAL A 302 7.87 10.48 16.97
C VAL A 302 8.82 10.38 18.17
N LYS A 303 8.70 9.33 19.01
CA LYS A 303 9.62 9.05 20.11
C LYS A 303 11.03 8.63 19.67
N TYR A 304 11.22 8.30 18.39
CA TYR A 304 12.50 7.87 17.84
C TYR A 304 12.97 8.88 16.79
N GLU A 305 13.68 9.90 17.24
CA GLU A 305 14.07 11.11 16.49
C GLU A 305 14.78 10.89 15.13
N THR A 306 15.23 9.66 14.81
CA THR A 306 15.98 9.32 13.61
C THR A 306 15.27 8.35 12.67
N GLU A 307 13.95 8.19 12.80
CA GLU A 307 13.19 7.17 12.05
C GLU A 307 12.61 7.66 10.74
N LYS A 308 12.51 6.72 9.80
CA LYS A 308 12.09 6.99 8.42
C LYS A 308 10.59 6.74 8.29
N ILE A 309 9.85 7.73 7.80
CA ILE A 309 8.43 7.60 7.49
C ILE A 309 8.26 7.51 5.97
N TYR A 310 7.78 6.38 5.49
CA TYR A 310 7.35 6.17 4.13
C TYR A 310 5.85 6.45 3.99
N ARG A 311 5.49 7.53 3.29
CA ARG A 311 4.09 7.87 3.00
C ARG A 311 3.64 7.16 1.74
N MET A 312 2.80 6.15 1.90
CA MET A 312 2.27 5.39 0.78
C MET A 312 1.26 6.25 0.01
N LYS A 313 1.49 6.38 -1.29
CA LYS A 313 0.58 7.07 -2.22
C LYS A 313 -0.48 6.10 -2.70
N THR A 314 -1.63 6.63 -3.11
CA THR A 314 -2.65 5.85 -3.82
C THR A 314 -2.15 5.50 -5.22
N LEU A 315 -2.69 4.41 -5.78
CA LEU A 315 -2.47 4.04 -7.17
C LEU A 315 -2.90 5.18 -8.10
N ASP A 316 -2.18 5.34 -9.20
CA ASP A 316 -2.60 6.29 -10.24
C ASP A 316 -3.82 5.79 -11.03
N LYS A 317 -4.36 6.60 -11.94
CA LYS A 317 -5.56 6.24 -12.73
C LYS A 317 -5.34 4.95 -13.55
N TYR A 318 -4.15 4.79 -14.12
CA TYR A 318 -3.82 3.66 -14.98
C TYR A 318 -3.60 2.38 -14.16
N GLU A 319 -2.87 2.48 -13.05
CA GLU A 319 -2.66 1.39 -12.10
C GLU A 319 -3.97 0.94 -11.46
N SER A 320 -4.81 1.88 -11.04
CA SER A 320 -6.15 1.61 -10.50
C SER A 320 -7.02 0.87 -11.50
N LEU A 321 -7.02 1.32 -12.77
CA LEU A 321 -7.75 0.67 -13.85
C LEU A 321 -7.23 -0.74 -14.12
N ARG A 322 -5.91 -0.93 -14.13
CA ARG A 322 -5.29 -2.24 -14.33
C ARG A 322 -5.62 -3.20 -13.18
N LEU A 323 -5.59 -2.73 -11.94
CA LEU A 323 -6.00 -3.52 -10.77
C LEU A 323 -7.46 -3.93 -10.88
N PHE A 324 -8.35 -2.99 -11.25
CA PHE A 324 -9.75 -3.28 -11.50
C PHE A 324 -9.93 -4.34 -12.58
N LYS A 325 -9.28 -4.18 -13.75
CA LYS A 325 -9.37 -5.15 -14.85
C LYS A 325 -8.93 -6.55 -14.40
N GLN A 326 -7.86 -6.65 -13.61
CA GLN A 326 -7.38 -7.94 -13.08
C GLN A 326 -8.40 -8.62 -12.17
N HIS A 327 -9.05 -7.86 -11.28
CA HIS A 327 -10.03 -8.42 -10.35
C HIS A 327 -11.40 -8.69 -10.99
N ALA A 328 -11.89 -7.78 -11.83
CA ALA A 328 -13.21 -7.90 -12.46
C ALA A 328 -13.24 -8.97 -13.56
N PHE A 329 -12.15 -9.17 -14.30
CA PHE A 329 -12.14 -10.07 -15.46
C PHE A 329 -11.23 -11.29 -15.30
N LYS A 330 -10.61 -11.50 -14.13
CA LYS A 330 -9.70 -12.63 -13.88
C LYS A 330 -8.64 -12.83 -14.99
N LYS A 331 -8.17 -11.72 -15.60
CA LYS A 331 -7.22 -11.65 -16.75
C LYS A 331 -7.79 -11.89 -18.15
N ASN A 332 -9.11 -11.98 -18.33
CA ASN A 332 -9.75 -11.88 -19.65
C ASN A 332 -9.80 -10.41 -20.09
N TYR A 333 -9.50 -10.15 -21.37
CA TYR A 333 -9.56 -8.79 -21.89
C TYR A 333 -11.02 -8.35 -22.07
N PRO A 334 -11.42 -7.17 -21.57
CA PRO A 334 -12.74 -6.62 -21.85
C PRO A 334 -12.90 -6.35 -23.34
N THR A 335 -14.13 -6.41 -23.85
CA THR A 335 -14.47 -5.98 -25.21
C THR A 335 -14.21 -4.48 -25.38
N LYS A 336 -13.93 -4.02 -26.61
CA LYS A 336 -13.58 -2.62 -26.93
C LYS A 336 -14.64 -1.62 -26.45
N GLU A 337 -15.93 -1.98 -26.57
CA GLU A 337 -17.07 -1.20 -26.06
C GLU A 337 -17.02 -0.96 -24.54
N PHE A 338 -16.49 -1.92 -23.78
CA PHE A 338 -16.34 -1.81 -22.33
C PHE A 338 -15.15 -0.91 -21.93
N GLU A 339 -14.07 -0.92 -22.73
CA GLU A 339 -12.94 0.00 -22.53
C GLU A 339 -13.34 1.47 -22.76
N ASP A 340 -14.17 1.72 -23.78
CA ASP A 340 -14.72 3.05 -24.07
C ASP A 340 -15.66 3.54 -22.96
N LEU A 341 -16.44 2.63 -22.35
CA LEU A 341 -17.34 2.94 -21.23
C LEU A 341 -16.58 3.27 -19.92
N ILE A 342 -15.50 2.55 -19.61
CA ILE A 342 -14.65 2.88 -18.45
C ILE A 342 -13.92 4.21 -18.66
N SER A 343 -13.41 4.43 -19.87
CA SER A 343 -12.63 5.62 -20.23
C SER A 343 -13.47 6.89 -20.29
N SER A 344 -14.74 6.79 -20.68
CA SER A 344 -15.71 7.89 -20.69
C SER A 344 -16.34 8.19 -19.32
N SER A 345 -16.17 7.32 -18.33
CA SER A 345 -16.59 7.61 -16.96
C SER A 345 -15.56 8.52 -16.27
N ASP A 346 -15.97 9.74 -15.88
CA ASP A 346 -15.16 10.67 -15.07
C ASP A 346 -14.76 10.12 -13.68
N ARG A 347 -15.17 8.88 -13.34
CA ARG A 347 -15.06 8.27 -12.01
C ARG A 347 -14.32 6.93 -12.02
N ALA A 348 -13.25 6.82 -12.82
CA ALA A 348 -12.37 5.66 -12.85
C ALA A 348 -11.77 5.26 -11.46
N TYR A 349 -11.85 6.12 -10.45
CA TYR A 349 -11.35 5.87 -9.09
C TYR A 349 -12.32 5.11 -8.17
N TRP A 350 -13.59 4.88 -8.57
CA TRP A 350 -14.54 4.01 -7.83
C TRP A 350 -14.06 2.57 -7.70
N TRP A 351 -13.11 2.19 -8.53
CA TRP A 351 -12.88 0.81 -8.93
C TRP A 351 -11.65 0.17 -8.26
N THR A 352 -11.03 0.84 -7.28
CA THR A 352 -9.93 0.27 -6.48
C THR A 352 -10.48 -0.53 -5.29
N PRO A 353 -10.33 -1.87 -5.24
CA PRO A 353 -10.70 -2.63 -4.06
C PRO A 353 -9.67 -2.41 -2.95
N PRO A 354 -10.07 -2.00 -1.73
CA PRO A 354 -9.15 -1.77 -0.61
C PRO A 354 -8.69 -3.06 0.09
N SER A 355 -9.14 -4.24 -0.35
CA SER A 355 -8.83 -5.54 0.27
C SER A 355 -8.90 -6.69 -0.75
N PRO A 356 -7.94 -7.63 -0.76
CA PRO A 356 -7.95 -8.80 -1.64
C PRO A 356 -9.02 -9.86 -1.31
N GLU A 357 -9.73 -9.75 -0.20
CA GLU A 357 -10.68 -10.77 0.32
C GLU A 357 -12.18 -10.36 0.21
N SER A 358 -12.53 -9.48 -0.72
CA SER A 358 -13.90 -8.97 -0.89
C SER A 358 -14.75 -9.84 -1.85
N PRO A 359 -16.11 -9.84 -1.80
CA PRO A 359 -17.00 -10.77 -2.53
C PRO A 359 -16.96 -10.72 -4.07
N TRP A 360 -16.01 -10.02 -4.67
CA TRP A 360 -15.87 -9.81 -6.12
C TRP A 360 -15.58 -11.09 -6.92
N GLN A 361 -15.29 -12.22 -6.25
CA GLN A 361 -15.00 -13.50 -6.89
C GLN A 361 -16.17 -14.09 -7.69
N PHE A 362 -17.41 -13.65 -7.43
CA PHE A 362 -18.63 -14.24 -7.97
C PHE A 362 -19.12 -13.68 -9.31
N LEU A 363 -18.48 -12.65 -9.86
CA LEU A 363 -19.09 -11.88 -10.94
C LEU A 363 -18.31 -11.99 -12.26
N VAL A 364 -18.51 -13.12 -12.93
CA VAL A 364 -18.23 -13.25 -14.37
C VAL A 364 -19.46 -12.68 -15.08
N TRP A 365 -19.35 -11.46 -15.62
CA TRP A 365 -20.48 -10.77 -16.27
C TRP A 365 -20.48 -11.00 -17.78
N GLU A 366 -21.55 -11.60 -18.32
CA GLU A 366 -21.70 -11.87 -19.75
C GLU A 366 -22.50 -10.80 -20.54
N ARG A 367 -23.06 -9.74 -19.90
CA ARG A 367 -23.87 -8.73 -20.63
C ARG A 367 -23.66 -7.28 -20.15
N LEU A 368 -23.38 -6.37 -21.09
CA LEU A 368 -23.09 -4.94 -20.87
C LEU A 368 -24.24 -4.19 -20.15
N GLY A 369 -25.50 -4.54 -20.45
CA GLY A 369 -26.68 -3.90 -19.85
C GLY A 369 -26.88 -4.23 -18.37
N GLU A 370 -26.57 -5.46 -17.95
CA GLU A 370 -26.61 -5.86 -16.54
C GLU A 370 -25.52 -5.14 -15.75
N TRP A 371 -24.35 -4.91 -16.36
CA TRP A 371 -23.27 -4.15 -15.74
C TRP A 371 -23.66 -2.68 -15.50
N ILE A 372 -24.20 -1.98 -16.50
CA ILE A 372 -24.61 -0.57 -16.35
C ILE A 372 -25.66 -0.43 -15.23
N SER A 373 -26.66 -1.30 -15.22
CA SER A 373 -27.70 -1.33 -14.17
C SER A 373 -27.11 -1.61 -12.78
N GLN A 374 -26.13 -2.50 -12.66
CA GLN A 374 -25.45 -2.80 -11.39
C GLN A 374 -24.52 -1.67 -10.95
N VAL A 375 -23.85 -0.97 -11.85
CA VAL A 375 -23.06 0.23 -11.53
C VAL A 375 -23.97 1.36 -11.03
N GLU A 376 -25.15 1.53 -11.62
CA GLU A 376 -26.15 2.48 -11.11
C GLU A 376 -26.71 2.05 -9.75
N ARG A 377 -26.94 0.75 -9.54
CA ARG A 377 -27.34 0.20 -8.25
C ARG A 377 -26.26 0.37 -7.18
N LEU A 378 -24.98 0.14 -7.51
CA LEU A 378 -23.82 0.35 -6.61
C LEU A 378 -23.61 1.83 -6.27
N LYS A 379 -23.99 2.76 -7.15
CA LYS A 379 -24.02 4.21 -6.84
C LYS A 379 -25.13 4.59 -5.85
N GLN A 380 -26.15 3.75 -5.70
CA GLN A 380 -27.33 4.02 -4.87
C GLN A 380 -27.35 3.25 -3.54
N ILE A 381 -26.61 2.14 -3.42
CA ILE A 381 -26.60 1.29 -2.23
C ILE A 381 -25.30 1.49 -1.43
N PRO A 382 -25.37 2.07 -0.23
CA PRO A 382 -24.23 2.16 0.67
C PRO A 382 -24.29 1.01 1.69
N GLU A 383 -24.08 -0.20 1.23
CA GLU A 383 -23.74 -1.32 2.11
C GLU A 383 -22.59 -2.07 1.48
N ASN A 384 -21.41 -1.95 2.06
CA ASN A 384 -20.35 -2.93 1.87
C ASN A 384 -19.32 -2.80 2.98
N GLU A 385 -18.68 -3.91 3.30
CA GLU A 385 -17.60 -4.03 4.28
C GLU A 385 -16.51 -2.94 4.17
N ILE A 386 -16.36 -2.35 2.97
CA ILE A 386 -15.46 -1.23 2.69
C ILE A 386 -15.77 -0.02 3.58
N LEU A 387 -17.02 0.45 3.63
CA LEU A 387 -17.39 1.61 4.45
C LEU A 387 -17.21 1.29 5.94
N LYS A 388 -17.56 0.08 6.37
CA LYS A 388 -17.32 -0.38 7.76
C LYS A 388 -15.83 -0.37 8.11
N LYS A 389 -14.95 -0.83 7.21
CA LYS A 389 -13.48 -0.82 7.40
C LYS A 389 -12.88 0.59 7.42
N LEU A 390 -13.48 1.54 6.68
CA LEU A 390 -13.07 2.95 6.73
C LEU A 390 -13.59 3.63 8.01
N GLU A 391 -14.81 3.31 8.42
CA GLU A 391 -15.51 3.90 9.56
C GLU A 391 -14.79 3.67 10.89
N LEU A 392 -14.00 2.60 11.02
CA LEU A 392 -13.13 2.37 12.18
C LEU A 392 -12.17 3.55 12.46
N SER A 393 -11.76 4.28 11.42
CA SER A 393 -10.89 5.46 11.61
C SER A 393 -11.66 6.70 12.09
N PHE A 394 -12.99 6.70 11.94
CA PHE A 394 -13.89 7.75 12.40
C PHE A 394 -14.40 7.49 13.82
N THR A 395 -14.69 6.24 14.18
CA THR A 395 -15.22 5.87 15.51
C THR A 395 -14.26 6.18 16.66
N VAL A 396 -12.95 6.17 16.40
CA VAL A 396 -11.90 6.48 17.38
C VAL A 396 -11.68 7.98 17.62
N LEU A 397 -12.35 8.85 16.85
CA LEU A 397 -12.27 10.32 17.03
C LEU A 397 -13.14 10.79 18.19
N HIS A 398 -12.75 11.86 18.89
CA HIS A 398 -13.64 12.51 19.84
C HIS A 398 -14.78 13.24 19.12
N ASN A 399 -15.87 13.49 19.85
CA ASN A 399 -17.11 14.09 19.33
C ASN A 399 -16.85 15.39 18.53
N THR A 400 -15.97 16.27 19.02
CA THR A 400 -15.62 17.51 18.31
C THR A 400 -14.90 17.26 16.99
N GLU A 401 -13.96 16.31 16.93
CA GLU A 401 -13.26 15.96 15.68
C GLU A 401 -14.21 15.27 14.68
N GLN A 402 -15.14 14.44 15.17
CA GLN A 402 -16.19 13.85 14.34
C GLN A 402 -17.04 14.93 13.68
N LYS A 403 -17.51 15.92 14.45
CA LYS A 403 -18.27 17.06 13.90
C LYS A 403 -17.47 17.86 12.87
N ILE A 404 -16.19 18.13 13.14
CA ILE A 404 -15.28 18.80 12.20
C ILE A 404 -15.14 17.98 10.91
N PHE A 405 -14.94 16.66 11.02
CA PHE A 405 -14.80 15.77 9.87
C PHE A 405 -16.06 15.80 8.99
N LEU A 406 -17.25 15.66 9.59
CA LEU A 406 -18.52 15.67 8.87
C LEU A 406 -18.78 17.03 8.21
N ASP A 407 -18.48 18.15 8.89
CA ASP A 407 -18.55 19.49 8.29
C ASP A 407 -17.61 19.63 7.08
N ILE A 408 -16.38 19.12 7.17
CA ILE A 408 -15.42 19.12 6.05
C ILE A 408 -15.92 18.26 4.90
N ALA A 409 -16.38 17.03 5.18
CA ALA A 409 -16.85 16.09 4.17
C ALA A 409 -18.09 16.62 3.42
N CYS A 410 -19.03 17.25 4.13
CA CYS A 410 -20.26 17.77 3.54
C CYS A 410 -20.06 19.12 2.85
N PHE A 411 -19.29 20.04 3.44
CA PHE A 411 -19.29 21.44 3.00
C PHE A 411 -17.94 21.99 2.53
N PHE A 412 -16.83 21.49 3.08
CA PHE A 412 -15.55 22.21 3.00
C PHE A 412 -14.41 21.49 2.26
N SER A 413 -14.68 20.34 1.65
CA SER A 413 -13.75 19.70 0.70
C SER A 413 -13.31 20.67 -0.41
N GLY A 414 -12.00 20.76 -0.64
CA GLY A 414 -11.38 21.62 -1.65
C GLY A 414 -11.27 23.10 -1.29
N LYS A 415 -11.69 23.51 -0.08
CA LYS A 415 -11.64 24.92 0.38
C LYS A 415 -10.30 25.24 1.04
N ARG A 416 -9.94 26.53 1.09
CA ARG A 416 -8.71 27.01 1.75
C ARG A 416 -8.74 26.70 3.25
N LYS A 417 -7.65 26.14 3.79
CA LYS A 417 -7.50 25.76 5.20
C LYS A 417 -7.87 26.91 6.13
N ASP A 418 -7.36 28.11 5.89
CA ASP A 418 -7.58 29.27 6.75
C ASP A 418 -9.08 29.65 6.80
N SER A 419 -9.77 29.55 5.66
CA SER A 419 -11.21 29.81 5.59
C SER A 419 -12.03 28.76 6.33
N VAL A 420 -11.66 27.49 6.19
CA VAL A 420 -12.32 26.39 6.91
C VAL A 420 -12.11 26.53 8.42
N THR A 421 -10.89 26.85 8.84
CA THR A 421 -10.53 27.05 10.25
C THR A 421 -11.39 28.16 10.88
N ARG A 422 -11.49 29.33 10.22
CA ARG A 422 -12.32 30.44 10.70
C ARG A 422 -13.81 30.10 10.79
N ILE A 423 -14.35 29.34 9.84
CA ILE A 423 -15.75 28.90 9.89
C ILE A 423 -15.97 27.97 11.07
N LEU A 424 -15.11 26.97 11.25
CA LEU A 424 -15.25 26.00 12.34
C LEU A 424 -15.03 26.63 13.73
N GLU A 425 -14.14 27.62 13.85
CA GLU A 425 -13.98 28.45 15.07
C GLU A 425 -15.29 29.14 15.45
N SER A 426 -16.05 29.64 14.46
CA SER A 426 -17.35 30.27 14.74
C SER A 426 -18.38 29.32 15.34
N PHE A 427 -18.21 28.01 15.13
CA PHE A 427 -19.05 26.96 15.70
C PHE A 427 -18.60 26.52 17.11
N HIS A 428 -17.65 27.26 17.71
CA HIS A 428 -17.01 26.90 18.98
C HIS A 428 -16.30 25.54 18.95
N PHE A 429 -15.87 25.10 17.78
CA PHE A 429 -14.98 23.95 17.66
C PHE A 429 -13.53 24.39 17.90
N SER A 430 -12.65 23.41 18.13
CA SER A 430 -11.19 23.59 18.20
C SER A 430 -10.53 23.14 16.89
N PRO A 431 -10.71 23.86 15.75
CA PRO A 431 -10.31 23.37 14.43
C PRO A 431 -8.81 23.24 14.24
N VAL A 432 -7.98 24.01 14.95
CA VAL A 432 -6.52 23.88 14.87
C VAL A 432 -6.09 22.47 15.31
N ILE A 433 -6.62 22.00 16.44
CA ILE A 433 -6.37 20.66 16.97
C ILE A 433 -7.12 19.61 16.14
N GLY A 434 -8.41 19.82 15.87
CA GLY A 434 -9.22 18.85 15.14
C GLY A 434 -8.70 18.58 13.71
N ILE A 435 -8.33 19.61 12.94
CA ILE A 435 -7.73 19.43 11.60
C ILE A 435 -6.40 18.68 11.71
N LYS A 436 -5.59 18.96 12.73
CA LYS A 436 -4.34 18.24 12.98
C LYS A 436 -4.61 16.75 13.22
N VAL A 437 -5.52 16.41 14.14
CA VAL A 437 -5.91 15.02 14.42
C VAL A 437 -6.41 14.31 13.17
N LEU A 438 -7.28 14.95 12.37
CA LEU A 438 -7.78 14.36 11.11
C LEU A 438 -6.67 14.13 10.08
N MET A 439 -5.65 15.01 10.01
CA MET A 439 -4.47 14.79 9.17
C MET A 439 -3.62 13.64 9.69
N ASP A 440 -3.43 13.55 11.00
CA ASP A 440 -2.60 12.55 11.63
C ASP A 440 -3.20 11.15 11.49
N LYS A 441 -4.54 11.04 11.53
CA LYS A 441 -5.31 9.83 11.21
C LYS A 441 -5.49 9.56 9.71
N CYS A 442 -4.83 10.33 8.83
CA CYS A 442 -4.92 10.22 7.37
C CYS A 442 -6.34 10.33 6.78
N LEU A 443 -7.27 11.01 7.47
CA LEU A 443 -8.65 11.23 6.99
C LEU A 443 -8.75 12.40 6.01
N ILE A 444 -7.87 13.39 6.17
CA ILE A 444 -7.75 14.55 5.29
C ILE A 444 -6.29 14.85 4.98
N THR A 445 -6.04 15.65 3.95
CA THR A 445 -4.70 16.15 3.60
C THR A 445 -4.78 17.61 3.19
N ILE A 446 -3.72 18.39 3.47
CA ILE A 446 -3.60 19.76 2.98
C ILE A 446 -2.76 19.78 1.72
N LEU A 447 -3.36 20.16 0.59
CA LEU A 447 -2.66 20.29 -0.69
C LEU A 447 -2.80 21.73 -1.19
N LYS A 448 -1.66 22.40 -1.45
CA LYS A 448 -1.62 23.81 -1.91
C LYS A 448 -2.51 24.74 -1.05
N GLY A 449 -2.45 24.57 0.28
CA GLY A 449 -3.23 25.37 1.25
C GLY A 449 -4.74 25.05 1.30
N ARG A 450 -5.20 23.97 0.65
CA ARG A 450 -6.61 23.54 0.65
C ARG A 450 -6.79 22.22 1.39
N VAL A 451 -7.93 22.08 2.08
CA VAL A 451 -8.33 20.83 2.73
C VAL A 451 -8.88 19.89 1.67
N ILE A 452 -8.25 18.74 1.51
CA ILE A 452 -8.64 17.69 0.58
C ILE A 452 -9.03 16.46 1.38
N ILE A 453 -10.16 15.87 1.03
CA ILE A 453 -10.63 14.57 1.54
C ILE A 453 -10.63 13.60 0.37
N HIS A 454 -10.18 12.37 0.61
CA HIS A 454 -10.25 11.32 -0.41
C HIS A 454 -11.72 10.95 -0.68
N GLN A 455 -12.08 10.66 -1.92
CA GLN A 455 -13.48 10.47 -2.32
C GLN A 455 -14.20 9.41 -1.47
N LEU A 456 -13.61 8.23 -1.28
CA LEU A 456 -14.21 7.16 -0.45
C LEU A 456 -14.39 7.57 1.03
N ILE A 457 -13.48 8.39 1.57
CA ILE A 457 -13.58 8.89 2.94
C ILE A 457 -14.69 9.96 3.02
N GLN A 458 -14.83 10.77 1.98
CA GLN A 458 -15.90 11.77 1.89
C GLN A 458 -17.27 11.10 1.83
N GLU A 459 -17.42 10.03 1.06
CA GLU A 459 -18.66 9.28 0.96
C GLU A 459 -18.99 8.49 2.22
N MET A 460 -17.97 7.98 2.93
CA MET A 460 -18.16 7.46 4.28
C MET A 460 -18.76 8.54 5.18
N GLY A 461 -18.23 9.76 5.17
CA GLY A 461 -18.81 10.89 5.91
C GLY A 461 -20.25 11.19 5.50
N TRP A 462 -20.54 11.19 4.19
CA TRP A 462 -21.91 11.38 3.70
C TRP A 462 -22.85 10.26 4.16
N HIS A 463 -22.39 9.01 4.13
CA HIS A 463 -23.17 7.86 4.56
C HIS A 463 -23.48 7.92 6.05
N ILE A 464 -22.50 8.25 6.90
CA ILE A 464 -22.70 8.43 8.35
C ILE A 464 -23.84 9.43 8.61
N VAL A 465 -23.77 10.60 7.97
CA VAL A 465 -24.80 11.65 8.13
C VAL A 465 -26.19 11.19 7.69
N HIS A 466 -26.30 10.47 6.56
CA HIS A 466 -27.60 9.97 6.10
C HIS A 466 -28.11 8.83 6.98
N ARG A 467 -27.23 7.94 7.45
CA ARG A 467 -27.57 6.78 8.28
C ARG A 467 -28.09 7.21 9.65
N GLU A 468 -27.45 8.21 10.29
CA GLU A 468 -27.94 8.82 11.53
C GLU A 468 -29.36 9.40 11.39
N ALA A 469 -29.71 9.83 10.18
CA ALA A 469 -31.00 10.42 9.84
C ALA A 469 -32.01 9.39 9.28
N SER A 470 -31.72 8.08 9.34
CA SER A 470 -32.54 7.04 8.68
C SER A 470 -32.87 7.37 7.22
N TYR A 471 -31.92 8.00 6.53
CA TYR A 471 -32.02 8.49 5.15
C TYR A 471 -33.14 9.50 4.89
N ASN A 472 -33.68 10.13 5.93
CA ASN A 472 -34.68 11.17 5.84
C ASN A 472 -34.03 12.58 5.86
N PRO A 473 -34.11 13.35 4.76
CA PRO A 473 -33.53 14.69 4.69
C PRO A 473 -34.00 15.66 5.79
N ARG A 474 -35.20 15.48 6.33
CA ARG A 474 -35.80 16.40 7.31
C ARG A 474 -35.07 16.42 8.65
N ILE A 475 -34.46 15.30 9.02
CA ILE A 475 -33.76 15.11 10.30
C ILE A 475 -32.24 14.98 10.09
N CYS A 476 -31.77 15.26 8.88
CA CYS A 476 -30.37 15.18 8.51
C CYS A 476 -29.60 16.40 9.02
N SER A 477 -28.56 16.19 9.82
CA SER A 477 -27.82 17.29 10.43
C SER A 477 -27.15 18.23 9.43
N ARG A 478 -26.78 17.72 8.25
CA ARG A 478 -26.11 18.48 7.19
C ARG A 478 -26.81 18.23 5.87
N LEU A 479 -27.16 19.30 5.16
CA LEU A 479 -27.77 19.22 3.83
C LEU A 479 -26.89 19.92 2.80
N TRP A 480 -26.48 19.21 1.75
CA TRP A 480 -25.62 19.75 0.68
C TRP A 480 -26.06 19.39 -0.74
N LYS A 481 -27.07 18.52 -0.88
CA LYS A 481 -27.60 18.11 -2.19
C LYS A 481 -28.90 18.85 -2.46
N ARG A 482 -29.02 19.44 -3.66
CA ARG A 482 -30.25 20.13 -4.09
C ARG A 482 -31.52 19.29 -3.90
N LYS A 483 -31.48 18.02 -4.32
CA LYS A 483 -32.63 17.09 -4.22
C LYS A 483 -33.15 16.89 -2.80
N ASP A 484 -32.29 17.08 -1.80
CA ASP A 484 -32.63 16.91 -0.39
C ASP A 484 -33.00 18.28 0.23
N ILE A 485 -32.37 19.36 -0.22
CA ILE A 485 -32.58 20.74 0.26
C ILE A 485 -33.91 21.33 -0.23
N CYS A 486 -34.18 21.31 -1.54
CA CYS A 486 -35.32 22.02 -2.13
C CYS A 486 -36.66 21.56 -1.54
N PRO A 487 -36.98 20.25 -1.45
CA PRO A 487 -38.25 19.82 -0.87
C PRO A 487 -38.40 20.20 0.60
N VAL A 488 -37.30 20.22 1.37
CA VAL A 488 -37.31 20.61 2.79
C VAL A 488 -37.64 22.09 2.95
N LEU A 489 -37.06 22.95 2.11
CA LEU A 489 -37.27 24.39 2.18
C LEU A 489 -38.59 24.83 1.54
N GLU A 490 -39.02 24.24 0.42
CA GLU A 490 -40.28 24.56 -0.27
C GLU A 490 -41.50 24.27 0.61
N ARG A 491 -41.47 23.18 1.37
CA ARG A 491 -42.61 22.68 2.14
C ARG A 491 -42.52 22.97 3.65
N ASN A 492 -41.55 23.79 4.07
CA ASN A 492 -41.29 24.11 5.49
C ASN A 492 -41.10 22.87 6.38
N LEU A 493 -40.36 21.87 5.88
CA LEU A 493 -40.19 20.56 6.55
C LEU A 493 -38.90 20.47 7.38
N GLY A 494 -38.23 21.60 7.60
CA GLY A 494 -37.04 21.67 8.44
C GLY A 494 -37.33 21.29 9.88
N THR A 495 -36.34 20.68 10.55
CA THR A 495 -36.42 20.35 11.98
C THR A 495 -35.23 20.91 12.74
N ASP A 496 -35.30 20.86 14.07
CA ASP A 496 -34.25 21.25 15.02
C ASP A 496 -32.95 20.45 14.83
N LYS A 497 -33.00 19.32 14.11
CA LYS A 497 -31.82 18.49 13.82
C LYS A 497 -30.90 19.06 12.76
N ILE A 498 -31.39 19.95 11.89
CA ILE A 498 -30.60 20.50 10.79
C ILE A 498 -29.65 21.57 11.34
N GLU A 499 -28.35 21.29 11.30
CA GLU A 499 -27.30 22.18 11.81
C GLU A 499 -26.64 23.01 10.70
N GLY A 500 -26.65 22.52 9.45
CA GLY A 500 -26.00 23.22 8.35
C GLY A 500 -26.60 22.93 6.97
N ILE A 501 -26.68 23.98 6.14
CA ILE A 501 -27.16 23.89 4.76
C ILE A 501 -26.18 24.58 3.81
N LEU A 502 -25.72 23.84 2.79
CA LEU A 502 -24.94 24.34 1.67
C LEU A 502 -25.67 24.08 0.36
N LEU A 503 -26.28 25.10 -0.23
CA LEU A 503 -26.83 25.01 -1.58
C LEU A 503 -25.85 25.67 -2.56
N HIS A 504 -25.18 24.86 -3.37
CA HIS A 504 -24.30 25.33 -4.42
C HIS A 504 -24.75 24.80 -5.78
N LEU A 505 -25.28 25.68 -6.62
CA LEU A 505 -25.71 25.36 -7.97
C LEU A 505 -24.63 25.73 -8.98
N THR A 506 -24.48 24.93 -10.04
CA THR A 506 -23.49 25.18 -11.10
C THR A 506 -23.85 26.44 -11.86
N ASN A 507 -25.12 26.54 -12.26
CA ASN A 507 -25.69 27.69 -12.94
C ASN A 507 -26.59 28.48 -11.99
N GLU A 508 -26.85 29.72 -12.37
CA GLU A 508 -27.81 30.58 -11.71
C GLU A 508 -29.23 30.05 -11.96
N GLU A 509 -29.92 29.63 -10.90
CA GLU A 509 -31.25 29.02 -11.01
C GLU A 509 -32.19 29.54 -9.92
N GLU A 510 -33.47 29.64 -10.27
CA GLU A 510 -34.53 29.97 -9.31
C GLU A 510 -34.84 28.75 -8.42
N VAL A 511 -34.98 29.01 -7.13
CA VAL A 511 -35.32 28.03 -6.10
C VAL A 511 -36.42 28.62 -5.24
N ASN A 512 -37.49 27.85 -5.06
CA ASN A 512 -38.62 28.23 -4.23
C ASN A 512 -38.34 27.86 -2.78
N PHE A 513 -38.64 28.77 -1.84
CA PHE A 513 -38.61 28.48 -0.41
C PHE A 513 -39.92 28.98 0.21
N GLY A 514 -40.47 28.24 1.16
CA GLY A 514 -41.57 28.76 1.97
C GLY A 514 -41.05 29.85 2.90
N GLY A 515 -41.84 30.90 3.15
CA GLY A 515 -41.45 32.00 4.03
C GLY A 515 -41.02 31.54 5.44
N LYS A 516 -41.61 30.43 5.92
CA LYS A 516 -41.34 29.83 7.23
C LYS A 516 -40.33 28.68 7.20
N ALA A 517 -39.56 28.53 6.12
CA ALA A 517 -38.70 27.36 5.90
C ALA A 517 -37.71 27.11 7.04
N PHE A 518 -37.18 28.18 7.64
CA PHE A 518 -36.17 28.10 8.70
C PHE A 518 -36.75 28.20 10.12
N MET A 519 -38.06 28.40 10.28
CA MET A 519 -38.70 28.67 11.58
C MET A 519 -38.45 27.54 12.61
N GLN A 520 -38.44 26.29 12.16
CA GLN A 520 -38.27 25.11 13.01
C GLN A 520 -36.81 24.62 13.10
N MET A 521 -35.89 25.23 12.34
CA MET A 521 -34.48 24.82 12.29
C MET A 521 -33.65 25.54 13.35
N THR A 522 -34.02 25.38 14.61
CA THR A 522 -33.46 26.16 15.74
C THR A 522 -31.96 25.93 15.97
N SER A 523 -31.40 24.77 15.57
CA SER A 523 -29.97 24.45 15.71
C SER A 523 -29.13 24.85 14.48
N LEU A 524 -29.70 25.53 13.50
CA LEU A 524 -29.01 25.86 12.24
C LEU A 524 -27.91 26.89 12.48
N ARG A 525 -26.65 26.45 12.43
CA ARG A 525 -25.46 27.29 12.63
C ARG A 525 -24.80 27.78 11.33
N PHE A 526 -25.00 27.07 10.23
CA PHE A 526 -24.34 27.35 8.95
C PHE A 526 -25.34 27.40 7.79
N LEU A 527 -25.42 28.54 7.10
CA LEU A 527 -26.25 28.70 5.93
C LEU A 527 -25.45 29.33 4.80
N LYS A 528 -25.33 28.61 3.67
CA LYS A 528 -24.62 29.10 2.50
C LYS A 528 -25.32 28.77 1.19
N PHE A 529 -25.80 29.81 0.49
CA PHE A 529 -26.42 29.70 -0.83
C PHE A 529 -25.59 30.41 -1.88
N ARG A 530 -25.29 29.70 -2.97
CA ARG A 530 -24.56 30.22 -4.12
C ARG A 530 -25.22 29.79 -5.42
N ASN A 531 -25.45 30.78 -6.28
CA ASN A 531 -26.15 30.65 -7.56
C ASN A 531 -27.61 30.16 -7.43
N ALA A 532 -28.21 30.27 -6.23
CA ALA A 532 -29.61 29.98 -5.98
C ALA A 532 -30.35 31.30 -5.78
N TYR A 533 -31.16 31.68 -6.75
CA TYR A 533 -32.03 32.85 -6.69
C TYR A 533 -33.35 32.48 -6.08
N VAL A 534 -33.90 33.37 -5.26
CA VAL A 534 -35.15 33.14 -4.55
C VAL A 534 -36.03 34.35 -4.77
N CYS A 535 -37.30 34.14 -5.11
CA CYS A 535 -38.20 35.26 -5.36
C CYS A 535 -38.62 36.00 -4.09
N GLN A 536 -38.71 35.29 -2.97
CA GLN A 536 -39.08 35.85 -1.66
C GLN A 536 -38.06 35.46 -0.60
N GLY A 537 -37.69 36.41 0.26
CA GLY A 537 -36.78 36.12 1.36
C GLY A 537 -37.49 35.40 2.52
N PRO A 538 -36.72 34.87 3.47
CA PRO A 538 -37.28 34.18 4.62
C PRO A 538 -38.01 35.17 5.54
N GLU A 539 -39.11 34.72 6.15
CA GLU A 539 -39.81 35.44 7.24
C GLU A 539 -39.08 35.28 8.59
N PHE A 540 -38.26 34.23 8.73
CA PHE A 540 -37.56 33.89 9.96
C PHE A 540 -36.14 33.40 9.66
N LEU A 541 -35.18 33.80 10.50
CA LEU A 541 -33.85 33.20 10.58
C LEU A 541 -33.58 32.77 12.04
N PRO A 542 -32.93 31.63 12.27
CA PRO A 542 -32.68 31.11 13.60
C PRO A 542 -31.52 31.86 14.29
N ASP A 543 -31.68 32.19 15.57
CA ASP A 543 -30.69 32.99 16.33
C ASP A 543 -29.35 32.26 16.58
N GLU A 544 -29.31 30.93 16.47
CA GLU A 544 -28.07 30.11 16.53
C GLU A 544 -27.19 30.23 15.28
N LEU A 545 -27.63 30.98 14.27
CA LEU A 545 -26.91 31.13 13.02
C LEU A 545 -25.60 31.90 13.22
N ARG A 546 -24.48 31.22 12.97
CA ARG A 546 -23.11 31.74 13.15
C ARG A 546 -22.49 32.21 11.86
N TRP A 547 -22.91 31.62 10.74
CA TRP A 547 -22.37 31.93 9.43
C TRP A 547 -23.47 31.98 8.37
N LEU A 548 -23.67 33.17 7.80
CA LEU A 548 -24.64 33.43 6.74
C LEU A 548 -23.93 33.92 5.48
N ASP A 549 -23.95 33.11 4.41
CA ASP A 549 -23.37 33.45 3.10
C ASP A 549 -24.41 33.21 2.00
N TRP A 550 -25.20 34.24 1.69
CA TRP A 550 -26.33 34.16 0.78
C TRP A 550 -26.14 35.08 -0.42
N HIS A 551 -25.74 34.49 -1.54
CA HIS A 551 -25.64 35.19 -2.81
C HIS A 551 -27.03 35.45 -3.39
N GLY A 552 -27.32 36.69 -3.78
CA GLY A 552 -28.63 37.03 -4.34
C GLY A 552 -29.75 37.13 -3.31
N TYR A 553 -29.45 37.44 -2.05
CA TYR A 553 -30.48 37.57 -1.00
C TYR A 553 -31.58 38.56 -1.43
N PRO A 554 -32.86 38.12 -1.45
CA PRO A 554 -33.91 38.84 -2.19
C PRO A 554 -34.60 39.95 -1.41
N SER A 555 -34.52 39.93 -0.07
CA SER A 555 -35.18 40.93 0.78
C SER A 555 -34.33 42.18 0.99
N LYS A 556 -35.02 43.30 1.23
CA LYS A 556 -34.40 44.60 1.54
C LYS A 556 -33.86 44.70 2.97
N SER A 557 -34.28 43.80 3.85
CA SER A 557 -33.77 43.67 5.21
C SER A 557 -33.68 42.20 5.63
N LEU A 558 -32.94 41.94 6.72
CA LEU A 558 -33.07 40.69 7.46
C LEU A 558 -34.44 40.65 8.20
N PRO A 559 -34.92 39.47 8.60
CA PRO A 559 -36.15 39.37 9.37
C PRO A 559 -36.06 40.15 10.69
N ASN A 560 -37.08 40.95 11.01
CA ASN A 560 -37.11 41.77 12.23
C ASN A 560 -36.99 40.94 13.53
N SER A 561 -37.34 39.65 13.48
CA SER A 561 -37.24 38.72 14.60
C SER A 561 -35.84 38.17 14.84
N PHE A 562 -34.92 38.30 13.88
CA PHE A 562 -33.57 37.75 13.96
C PHE A 562 -32.65 38.70 14.72
N LYS A 563 -32.14 38.26 15.88
CA LYS A 563 -31.27 39.08 16.73
C LYS A 563 -29.83 39.06 16.25
N GLY A 564 -29.38 37.91 15.74
CA GLY A 564 -28.02 37.75 15.20
C GLY A 564 -26.90 37.80 16.25
N ASP A 565 -27.19 37.65 17.54
CA ASP A 565 -26.20 37.74 18.64
C ASP A 565 -25.03 36.75 18.50
N GLN A 566 -25.27 35.59 17.86
CA GLN A 566 -24.26 34.55 17.62
C GLN A 566 -23.58 34.67 16.24
N LEU A 567 -23.97 35.64 15.40
CA LEU A 567 -23.53 35.74 14.02
C LEU A 567 -22.09 36.26 13.92
N VAL A 568 -21.18 35.39 13.48
CA VAL A 568 -19.75 35.72 13.32
C VAL A 568 -19.43 36.23 11.91
N SER A 569 -20.20 35.80 10.90
CA SER A 569 -19.97 36.22 9.52
C SER A 569 -21.28 36.39 8.75
N LEU A 570 -21.45 37.58 8.19
CA LEU A 570 -22.52 37.92 7.25
C LEU A 570 -21.95 38.24 5.86
N LYS A 571 -22.41 37.54 4.83
CA LYS A 571 -22.01 37.75 3.42
C LYS A 571 -23.24 37.71 2.52
N LEU A 572 -23.70 38.90 2.12
CA LEU A 572 -24.89 39.05 1.27
C LEU A 572 -24.51 39.65 -0.10
N LYS A 573 -23.69 38.92 -0.87
CA LYS A 573 -23.21 39.40 -2.17
C LYS A 573 -24.34 39.44 -3.20
N LYS A 574 -24.36 40.48 -4.05
CA LYS A 574 -25.39 40.71 -5.06
C LYS A 574 -26.82 40.68 -4.48
N SER A 575 -27.00 41.12 -3.24
CA SER A 575 -28.29 41.13 -2.56
C SER A 575 -29.07 42.43 -2.83
N ARG A 576 -30.34 42.44 -2.44
CA ARG A 576 -31.21 43.63 -2.43
C ARG A 576 -31.23 44.35 -1.09
N ILE A 577 -30.34 43.99 -0.17
CA ILE A 577 -30.37 44.50 1.21
C ILE A 577 -30.05 45.99 1.25
N ILE A 578 -30.82 46.74 2.02
CA ILE A 578 -30.69 48.18 2.23
C ILE A 578 -30.42 48.46 3.71
N GLN A 579 -31.03 47.67 4.60
CA GLN A 579 -30.89 47.80 6.04
C GLN A 579 -30.58 46.43 6.65
N LEU A 580 -29.60 46.39 7.57
CA LEU A 580 -29.24 45.20 8.34
C LEU A 580 -30.17 45.02 9.52
#